data_AF-A0AAJ3LBQ5-F1
#
_entry.id   AF-A0AAJ3LBQ5-F1
#
_cell.length_a   1.000
_cell.length_b   1.000
_cell.length_c   1.000
_cell.angle_alpha   90.00
_cell.angle_beta   90.00
_cell.angle_gamma   90.00
#
_symmetry.space_group_name_H-M   'P 1'
#
loop_
_entity.id
_entity.type
_entity.pdbx_description
1 polymer ?
#
loop_
_entity_poly.entity_id
_entity_poly.type
_entity_poly.pdbx_seq_one_letter_code
_entity_poly.pdbx_strand_id
1 'polypeptide(L)'
;MINKLISLLSPPSQRIFDNAAWATFESEGSLRLPNDFKQFISIYGCGAVDDFVWVLNPLSKNPNLNFEKSKYFIGAYAVMKQEFLSDYPRPDYPEEGSFLPWAVTDNGETLVWLVDGEPDSWKVAIHSSDQGEEEVYNFGCVEFLLKLLSRDISSKILPSQFPPVDLDKHFFTAAD
;
A
#
# COMPACT_ATOMS: atom_id res chain seq x y z
N MET A 1 -8.68 -8.53 -12.52
CA MET A 1 -7.49 -7.69 -12.32
C MET A 1 -6.37 -8.45 -11.63
N ILE A 2 -6.65 -9.04 -10.46
CA ILE A 2 -5.67 -9.84 -9.70
C ILE A 2 -4.97 -10.94 -10.52
N ASN A 3 -5.67 -11.66 -11.41
CA ASN A 3 -5.05 -12.68 -12.27
C ASN A 3 -4.03 -12.10 -13.27
N LYS A 4 -4.23 -10.85 -13.73
CA LYS A 4 -3.24 -10.16 -14.57
C LYS A 4 -2.02 -9.80 -13.74
N LEU A 5 -2.22 -9.33 -12.51
CA LEU A 5 -1.12 -9.07 -11.58
C LEU A 5 -0.34 -10.36 -11.31
N ILE A 6 -0.99 -11.49 -11.03
CA ILE A 6 -0.35 -12.80 -10.83
C ILE A 6 0.52 -13.22 -12.03
N SER A 7 0.09 -12.91 -13.25
CA SER A 7 0.87 -13.26 -14.45
C SER A 7 2.17 -12.47 -14.58
N LEU A 8 2.21 -11.28 -13.96
CA LEU A 8 3.31 -10.33 -14.00
C LEU A 8 4.19 -10.40 -12.75
N LEU A 9 3.58 -10.58 -11.57
CA LEU A 9 4.18 -10.71 -10.25
C LEU A 9 3.87 -12.10 -9.72
N SER A 10 4.86 -13.00 -9.69
CA SER A 10 4.60 -14.39 -9.29
C SER A 10 4.37 -14.51 -7.78
N PRO A 11 3.28 -15.17 -7.32
CA PRO A 11 3.08 -15.44 -5.90
C PRO A 11 4.23 -16.30 -5.32
N PRO A 12 4.66 -16.06 -4.07
CA PRO A 12 5.79 -16.77 -3.47
C PRO A 12 5.48 -18.25 -3.19
N SER A 13 4.22 -18.57 -2.90
CA SER A 13 3.72 -19.91 -2.65
C SER A 13 2.18 -19.91 -2.67
N GLN A 14 1.55 -21.08 -2.67
CA GLN A 14 0.10 -21.17 -2.54
C GLN A 14 -0.31 -20.83 -1.09
N ARG A 15 -1.18 -19.84 -0.95
CA ARG A 15 -1.75 -19.39 0.33
C ARG A 15 -3.28 -19.59 0.34
N ILE A 16 -3.86 -19.73 1.54
CA ILE A 16 -5.30 -19.87 1.74
C ILE A 16 -5.83 -18.56 2.34
N PHE A 17 -6.95 -18.07 1.81
CA PHE A 17 -7.66 -16.93 2.37
C PHE A 17 -8.23 -17.29 3.76
N ASP A 18 -7.72 -16.65 4.82
CA ASP A 18 -8.21 -16.87 6.18
C ASP A 18 -9.36 -15.91 6.50
N ASN A 19 -10.58 -16.36 6.22
CA ASN A 19 -11.80 -15.57 6.49
C ASN A 19 -11.95 -15.21 7.98
N ALA A 20 -11.51 -16.08 8.89
CA ALA A 20 -11.64 -15.84 10.31
C ALA A 20 -10.67 -14.74 10.77
N ALA A 21 -9.41 -14.80 10.32
CA ALA A 21 -8.41 -13.79 10.64
C ALA A 21 -8.82 -12.40 10.11
N TRP A 22 -9.38 -12.31 8.90
CA TRP A 22 -9.92 -11.07 8.36
C TRP A 22 -11.12 -10.54 9.15
N ALA A 23 -12.07 -11.41 9.50
CA ALA A 23 -13.22 -11.01 10.31
C ALA A 23 -12.77 -10.50 11.69
N THR A 24 -11.79 -11.15 12.32
CA THR A 24 -11.18 -10.69 13.58
C THR A 24 -10.58 -9.29 13.41
N PHE A 25 -9.70 -9.10 12.42
CA PHE A 25 -9.08 -7.80 12.14
C PHE A 25 -10.11 -6.69 11.94
N GLU A 26 -11.12 -6.92 11.08
CA GLU A 26 -12.14 -5.91 10.77
C GLU A 26 -13.02 -5.59 11.99
N SER A 27 -13.30 -6.59 12.83
CA SER A 27 -14.11 -6.40 14.05
C SER A 27 -13.35 -5.71 15.19
N GLU A 28 -12.11 -6.10 15.46
CA GLU A 28 -11.28 -5.53 16.53
C GLU A 28 -10.84 -4.10 16.20
N GLY A 29 -10.48 -3.85 14.94
CA GLY A 29 -10.03 -2.55 14.47
C GLY A 29 -11.14 -1.57 14.14
N SER A 30 -12.40 -2.03 14.06
CA SER A 30 -13.52 -1.26 13.48
C SER A 30 -13.15 -0.61 12.13
N LEU A 31 -12.32 -1.30 11.35
CA LEU A 31 -11.74 -0.83 10.09
C LEU A 31 -11.91 -1.91 9.03
N ARG A 32 -12.65 -1.58 7.97
CA ARG A 32 -12.71 -2.41 6.76
C ARG A 32 -11.67 -1.92 5.78
N LEU A 33 -10.97 -2.85 5.13
CA LEU A 33 -9.99 -2.55 4.08
C LEU A 33 -10.55 -2.90 2.70
N PRO A 34 -10.01 -2.28 1.62
CA PRO A 34 -10.43 -2.58 0.26
C PRO A 34 -10.35 -4.08 -0.05
N ASN A 35 -11.32 -4.60 -0.78
CA ASN A 35 -11.41 -6.02 -1.08
C ASN A 35 -10.26 -6.50 -1.98
N ASP A 36 -9.77 -5.66 -2.89
CA ASP A 36 -8.63 -5.99 -3.75
C ASP A 36 -7.33 -6.14 -2.94
N PHE A 37 -7.15 -5.34 -1.89
CA PHE A 37 -6.06 -5.49 -0.92
C PHE A 37 -6.15 -6.81 -0.15
N LYS A 38 -7.34 -7.16 0.35
CA LYS A 38 -7.57 -8.45 1.03
C LYS A 38 -7.24 -9.64 0.11
N GLN A 39 -7.61 -9.54 -1.16
CA GLN A 39 -7.23 -10.52 -2.18
C GLN A 39 -5.72 -10.58 -2.38
N PHE A 40 -5.05 -9.43 -2.50
CA PHE A 40 -3.59 -9.35 -2.64
C PHE A 40 -2.88 -10.04 -1.47
N ILE A 41 -3.19 -9.66 -0.23
CA ILE A 41 -2.58 -10.26 0.97
C ILE A 41 -2.83 -11.77 1.04
N SER A 42 -4.00 -12.24 0.61
CA SER A 42 -4.32 -13.67 0.64
C SER A 42 -3.57 -14.49 -0.41
N ILE A 43 -3.00 -13.85 -1.43
CA ILE A 43 -2.19 -14.49 -2.48
C ILE A 43 -0.70 -14.35 -2.16
N TYR A 44 -0.25 -13.14 -1.82
CA TYR A 44 1.17 -12.82 -1.66
C TYR A 44 1.66 -12.91 -0.22
N GLY A 45 0.79 -12.62 0.75
CA GLY A 45 1.11 -12.62 2.17
C GLY A 45 1.86 -11.37 2.62
N CYS A 46 2.80 -11.55 3.54
CA CYS A 46 3.67 -10.50 4.07
C CYS A 46 4.99 -10.47 3.28
N GLY A 47 5.43 -9.31 2.81
CA GLY A 47 6.66 -9.22 2.02
C GLY A 47 6.77 -7.98 1.14
N ALA A 48 7.66 -8.06 0.15
CA ALA A 48 7.99 -6.98 -0.76
C ALA A 48 7.77 -7.35 -2.23
N VAL A 49 7.35 -6.36 -3.02
CA VAL A 49 7.39 -6.42 -4.49
C VAL A 49 8.76 -5.91 -4.95
N ASP A 50 9.48 -6.72 -5.73
CA ASP A 50 10.82 -6.45 -6.26
C ASP A 50 11.83 -5.96 -5.21
N ASP A 51 11.72 -6.46 -3.97
CA ASP A 51 12.51 -6.01 -2.82
C ASP A 51 12.50 -4.48 -2.62
N PHE A 52 11.44 -3.79 -3.08
CA PHE A 52 11.37 -2.33 -3.02
C PHE A 52 10.08 -1.84 -2.36
N VAL A 53 8.90 -2.37 -2.75
CA VAL A 53 7.61 -1.97 -2.16
C VAL A 53 7.18 -2.99 -1.12
N TRP A 54 7.31 -2.64 0.15
CA TRP A 54 6.96 -3.46 1.31
C TRP A 54 5.49 -3.27 1.70
N VAL A 55 4.70 -4.32 1.59
CA VAL A 55 3.26 -4.26 1.85
C VAL A 55 2.96 -4.56 3.30
N LEU A 56 2.22 -3.65 3.96
CA LEU A 56 1.85 -3.77 5.35
C LEU A 56 0.69 -4.75 5.51
N ASN A 57 0.95 -5.95 6.03
CA ASN A 57 -0.03 -7.02 6.15
C ASN A 57 -0.66 -7.04 7.56
N PRO A 58 -1.97 -6.85 7.71
CA PRO A 58 -2.64 -6.85 9.02
C PRO A 58 -2.56 -8.19 9.75
N LEU A 59 -2.36 -9.28 9.01
CA LEU A 59 -2.27 -10.64 9.54
C LEU A 59 -0.82 -11.08 9.81
N SER A 60 0.16 -10.21 9.56
CA SER A 60 1.57 -10.56 9.73
C SER A 60 2.00 -10.54 11.21
N LYS A 61 2.81 -11.53 11.61
CA LYS A 61 3.48 -11.51 12.92
C LYS A 61 4.77 -10.69 12.91
N ASN A 62 5.27 -10.30 11.73
CA ASN A 62 6.44 -9.46 11.59
C ASN A 62 6.06 -8.01 11.98
N PRO A 63 6.55 -7.48 13.10
CA PRO A 63 6.14 -6.16 13.58
C PRO A 63 6.58 -5.01 12.64
N ASN A 64 7.56 -5.24 11.77
CA ASN A 64 8.02 -4.24 10.81
C ASN A 64 7.12 -4.13 9.58
N LEU A 65 6.35 -5.18 9.30
CA LEU A 65 5.45 -5.25 8.14
C LEU A 65 3.99 -5.49 8.56
N ASN A 66 3.68 -5.41 9.84
CA ASN A 66 2.30 -5.46 10.30
C ASN A 66 1.60 -4.13 9.98
N PHE A 67 0.33 -4.19 9.59
CA PHE A 67 -0.51 -3.02 9.30
C PHE A 67 -0.59 -1.99 10.44
N GLU A 68 -0.35 -2.38 11.69
CA GLU A 68 -0.21 -1.46 12.83
C GLU A 68 0.84 -0.36 12.61
N LYS A 69 1.84 -0.60 11.74
CA LYS A 69 2.81 0.43 11.32
C LYS A 69 2.16 1.60 10.59
N SER A 70 0.97 1.44 10.01
CA SER A 70 0.20 2.57 9.44
C SER A 70 0.02 3.71 10.44
N LYS A 71 -0.19 3.40 11.74
CA LYS A 71 -0.33 4.39 12.81
C LYS A 71 0.91 5.25 13.00
N TYR A 72 2.10 4.67 12.82
CA TYR A 72 3.36 5.43 12.87
C TYR A 72 3.42 6.48 11.75
N PHE A 73 3.08 6.08 10.52
CA PHE A 73 3.11 6.99 9.36
C PHE A 73 2.00 8.04 9.41
N ILE A 74 0.81 7.71 9.93
CA ILE A 74 -0.25 8.68 10.22
C ILE A 74 0.24 9.71 11.24
N GLY A 75 0.89 9.26 12.32
CA GLY A 75 1.47 10.15 13.32
C GLY A 75 2.57 11.04 12.75
N ALA A 76 3.45 10.49 11.91
CA ALA A 76 4.50 11.25 11.23
C ALA A 76 3.91 12.35 10.32
N TYR A 77 2.87 12.03 9.54
CA TYR A 77 2.14 13.00 8.73
C TYR A 77 1.56 14.13 9.58
N ALA A 78 0.91 13.79 10.70
CA ALA A 78 0.32 14.77 11.60
C ALA A 78 1.36 15.72 12.24
N VAL A 79 2.56 15.22 12.55
CA VAL A 79 3.67 16.06 13.04
C VAL A 79 4.15 17.01 11.94
N MET A 80 4.40 16.50 10.73
CA MET A 80 4.83 17.35 9.60
C MET A 80 3.79 18.43 9.28
N LYS A 81 2.49 18.09 9.34
CA LYS A 81 1.40 19.04 9.14
C LYS A 81 1.37 20.21 10.13
N GLN A 82 1.80 20.00 11.38
CA GLN A 82 1.87 21.07 12.37
C GLN A 82 2.93 22.11 12.00
N GLU A 83 4.02 21.69 11.36
CA GLU A 83 5.14 22.54 10.97
C GLU A 83 4.99 23.11 9.55
N PHE A 84 4.41 22.33 8.62
CA PHE A 84 4.38 22.59 7.18
C PHE A 84 2.96 22.44 6.60
N LEU A 85 1.99 23.17 7.16
CA LEU A 85 0.56 23.03 6.80
C LEU A 85 0.25 23.16 5.29
N SER A 86 1.01 23.98 4.55
CA SER A 86 0.82 24.12 3.09
C SER A 86 1.18 22.86 2.31
N ASP A 87 2.18 22.12 2.79
CA ASP A 87 2.77 20.99 2.08
C ASP A 87 2.08 19.68 2.51
N TYR A 88 1.42 19.69 3.68
CA TYR A 88 0.68 18.56 4.26
C TYR A 88 -0.81 18.93 4.49
N PRO A 89 -1.60 19.15 3.42
CA PRO A 89 -2.94 19.74 3.52
C PRO A 89 -4.04 18.75 3.92
N ARG A 90 -3.75 17.44 3.98
CA ARG A 90 -4.79 16.41 4.21
C ARG A 90 -5.31 16.47 5.65
N PRO A 91 -6.59 16.13 5.87
CA PRO A 91 -7.15 16.07 7.22
C PRO A 91 -6.56 14.89 8.01
N ASP A 92 -6.76 14.91 9.32
CA ASP A 92 -6.26 13.86 10.21
C ASP A 92 -7.10 12.59 10.04
N TYR A 93 -6.46 11.42 10.07
CA TYR A 93 -7.19 10.15 10.00
C TYR A 93 -8.10 9.97 11.25
N PRO A 94 -9.37 9.53 11.11
CA PRO A 94 -9.98 8.90 9.93
C PRO A 94 -10.91 9.80 9.10
N GLU A 95 -10.72 11.12 9.10
CA GLU A 95 -11.58 12.04 8.34
C GLU A 95 -11.52 11.77 6.82
N GLU A 96 -12.60 12.13 6.10
CA GLU A 96 -12.65 12.01 4.64
C GLU A 96 -11.53 12.81 3.97
N GLY A 97 -10.82 12.18 3.03
CA GLY A 97 -9.63 12.70 2.36
C GLY A 97 -8.32 12.49 3.12
N SER A 98 -8.34 11.89 4.32
CA SER A 98 -7.12 11.55 5.07
C SER A 98 -6.36 10.39 4.43
N PHE A 99 -5.08 10.24 4.83
CA PHE A 99 -4.24 9.13 4.41
C PHE A 99 -4.37 7.92 5.33
N LEU A 100 -4.44 6.73 4.73
CA LEU A 100 -4.25 5.44 5.40
C LEU A 100 -3.13 4.64 4.69
N PRO A 101 -1.92 4.57 5.27
CA PRO A 101 -0.78 3.88 4.67
C PRO A 101 -0.97 2.36 4.58
N TRP A 102 -0.62 1.77 3.44
CA TRP A 102 -0.75 0.33 3.17
C TRP A 102 0.53 -0.33 2.64
N ALA A 103 1.48 0.46 2.15
CA ALA A 103 2.82 -0.01 1.82
C ALA A 103 3.84 1.11 1.98
N VAL A 104 5.11 0.73 2.03
CA VAL A 104 6.25 1.67 2.11
C VAL A 104 7.33 1.23 1.15
N THR A 105 8.17 2.16 0.71
CA THR A 105 9.36 1.84 -0.08
C THR A 105 10.61 1.80 0.80
N ASP A 106 11.69 1.21 0.29
CA ASP A 106 13.02 1.28 0.92
C ASP A 106 13.55 2.71 1.07
N ASN A 107 13.06 3.64 0.25
CA ASN A 107 13.46 5.04 0.29
C ASN A 107 12.58 5.89 1.22
N GLY A 108 11.58 5.27 1.86
CA GLY A 108 10.72 5.92 2.85
C GLY A 108 9.47 6.58 2.28
N GLU A 109 9.18 6.46 0.98
CA GLU A 109 7.88 6.86 0.45
C GLU A 109 6.78 5.97 1.03
N THR A 110 5.61 6.56 1.27
CA THR A 110 4.43 5.82 1.71
C THR A 110 3.43 5.71 0.57
N LEU A 111 2.94 4.49 0.34
CA LEU A 111 1.79 4.25 -0.51
C LEU A 111 0.57 4.23 0.39
N VAL A 112 -0.38 5.10 0.11
CA VAL A 112 -1.52 5.39 0.97
C VAL A 112 -2.84 5.19 0.23
N TRP A 113 -3.90 4.91 0.97
CA TRP A 113 -5.27 5.12 0.51
C TRP A 113 -5.72 6.52 0.92
N LEU A 114 -6.51 7.16 0.06
CA LEU A 114 -7.33 8.32 0.41
C LEU A 114 -8.66 7.80 0.93
N VAL A 115 -8.89 7.94 2.25
CA VAL A 115 -10.11 7.48 2.91
C VAL A 115 -11.26 8.35 2.46
N ASP A 116 -12.19 7.82 1.69
CA ASP A 116 -13.34 8.56 1.15
C ASP A 116 -14.52 7.62 0.92
N GLY A 117 -15.52 7.69 1.81
CA GLY A 117 -16.66 6.78 1.81
C GLY A 117 -16.27 5.31 2.07
N GLU A 118 -16.81 4.40 1.25
CA GLU A 118 -16.62 2.96 1.42
C GLU A 118 -15.20 2.51 1.01
N PRO A 119 -14.60 1.49 1.65
CA PRO A 119 -13.22 1.07 1.37
C PRO A 119 -12.92 0.77 -0.10
N ASP A 120 -13.84 0.15 -0.82
CA ASP A 120 -13.65 -0.20 -2.23
C ASP A 120 -13.64 1.01 -3.18
N SER A 121 -14.04 2.20 -2.72
CA SER A 121 -13.92 3.46 -3.48
C SER A 121 -12.65 4.26 -3.17
N TRP A 122 -11.86 3.84 -2.17
CA TRP A 122 -10.65 4.54 -1.79
C TRP A 122 -9.63 4.51 -2.92
N LYS A 123 -9.08 5.69 -3.21
CA LYS A 123 -8.04 5.88 -4.23
C LYS A 123 -6.68 5.66 -3.61
N VAL A 124 -5.70 5.25 -4.40
CA VAL A 124 -4.32 5.19 -3.92
C VAL A 124 -3.54 6.46 -4.26
N ALA A 125 -2.57 6.78 -3.42
CA ALA A 125 -1.58 7.80 -3.70
C ALA A 125 -0.18 7.34 -3.27
N ILE A 126 0.83 7.93 -3.87
CA ILE A 126 2.22 7.88 -3.40
C ILE A 126 2.48 9.20 -2.70
N HIS A 127 3.01 9.15 -1.48
CA HIS A 127 3.40 10.34 -0.71
C HIS A 127 4.91 10.32 -0.47
N SER A 128 5.54 11.43 -0.84
CA SER A 128 6.99 11.63 -0.77
C SER A 128 7.51 11.63 0.67
N SER A 129 8.74 11.16 0.86
CA SER A 129 9.43 11.16 2.15
C SER A 129 9.98 12.53 2.54
N ASP A 130 10.31 13.40 1.57
CA ASP A 130 11.10 14.62 1.82
C ASP A 130 10.32 15.96 1.65
N GLN A 131 9.26 16.03 0.81
CA GLN A 131 8.61 17.31 0.47
C GLN A 131 7.07 17.31 0.48
N GLY A 132 6.43 16.32 1.12
CA GLY A 132 4.96 16.25 1.20
C GLY A 132 4.23 16.06 -0.14
N GLU A 133 4.97 15.99 -1.25
CA GLU A 133 4.41 15.79 -2.59
C GLU A 133 3.57 14.50 -2.64
N GLU A 134 2.46 14.58 -3.35
CA GLU A 134 1.57 13.45 -3.56
C GLU A 134 1.26 13.22 -5.04
N GLU A 135 1.18 11.95 -5.41
CA GLU A 135 0.66 11.52 -6.71
C GLU A 135 -0.56 10.65 -6.50
N VAL A 136 -1.73 11.16 -6.84
CA VAL A 136 -3.01 10.48 -6.67
C VAL A 136 -3.40 9.73 -7.93
N TYR A 137 -3.81 8.48 -7.75
CA TYR A 137 -4.26 7.59 -8.82
C TYR A 137 -5.69 7.12 -8.51
N ASN A 138 -6.60 7.25 -9.48
CA ASN A 138 -8.00 6.83 -9.34
C ASN A 138 -8.16 5.30 -9.49
N PHE A 139 -7.41 4.54 -8.69
CA PHE A 139 -7.25 3.09 -8.76
C PHE A 139 -7.33 2.48 -7.35
N GLY A 140 -7.71 1.19 -7.28
CA GLY A 140 -7.42 0.35 -6.10
C GLY A 140 -5.95 -0.09 -6.09
N CYS A 141 -5.48 -0.68 -4.98
CA CYS A 141 -4.07 -1.04 -4.84
C CYS A 141 -3.61 -2.10 -5.84
N VAL A 142 -4.47 -3.07 -6.19
CA VAL A 142 -4.12 -4.12 -7.16
C VAL A 142 -4.02 -3.55 -8.58
N GLU A 143 -4.90 -2.63 -8.94
CA GLU A 143 -4.82 -1.94 -10.24
C GLU A 143 -3.54 -1.11 -10.33
N PHE A 144 -3.26 -0.36 -9.28
CA PHE A 144 -2.07 0.49 -9.20
C PHE A 144 -0.79 -0.33 -9.32
N LEU A 145 -0.63 -1.40 -8.54
CA LEU A 145 0.54 -2.29 -8.66
C LEU A 145 0.65 -2.89 -10.06
N LEU A 146 -0.46 -3.36 -10.64
CA LEU A 146 -0.45 -3.90 -12.00
C LEU A 146 0.02 -2.85 -13.01
N LYS A 147 -0.52 -1.63 -12.96
CA LYS A 147 -0.17 -0.55 -13.89
C LYS A 147 1.25 -0.04 -13.70
N LEU A 148 1.71 0.04 -12.46
CA LEU A 148 3.06 0.46 -12.12
C LEU A 148 4.07 -0.57 -12.66
N LEU A 149 3.90 -1.85 -12.33
CA LEU A 149 4.80 -2.93 -12.75
C LEU A 149 4.76 -3.16 -14.27
N SER A 150 3.60 -3.01 -14.92
CA SER A 150 3.48 -3.08 -16.38
C SER A 150 3.97 -1.83 -17.11
N ARG A 151 4.32 -0.76 -16.36
CA ARG A 151 4.74 0.55 -16.90
C ARG A 151 3.67 1.27 -17.71
N ASP A 152 2.41 0.92 -17.49
CA ASP A 152 1.26 1.70 -17.98
C ASP A 152 1.21 3.10 -17.32
N ILE A 153 1.79 3.22 -16.13
CA ILE A 153 2.01 4.47 -15.40
C ILE A 153 3.47 4.57 -14.95
N SER A 154 3.93 5.81 -14.76
CA SER A 154 5.22 6.13 -14.18
C SER A 154 5.02 7.19 -13.10
N SER A 155 5.69 7.03 -11.96
CA SER A 155 5.72 8.03 -10.90
C SER A 155 6.89 8.98 -11.09
N LYS A 156 6.72 10.26 -10.72
CA LYS A 156 7.80 11.25 -10.59
C LYS A 156 8.39 11.24 -9.17
N ILE A 157 7.66 10.73 -8.18
CA ILE A 157 8.12 10.57 -6.80
C ILE A 157 9.03 9.33 -6.67
N LEU A 158 8.60 8.18 -7.22
CA LEU A 158 9.41 6.97 -7.12
C LEU A 158 10.69 7.08 -7.97
N PRO A 159 11.75 6.33 -7.63
CA PRO A 159 12.98 6.33 -8.42
C PRO A 159 12.73 5.92 -9.86
N SER A 160 13.36 6.63 -10.80
CA SER A 160 13.20 6.36 -12.24
C SER A 160 13.58 4.95 -12.68
N GLN A 161 14.40 4.25 -11.89
CA GLN A 161 14.78 2.85 -12.12
C GLN A 161 13.70 1.83 -11.69
N PHE A 162 12.65 2.26 -11.00
CA PHE A 162 11.56 1.39 -10.55
C PHE A 162 10.30 1.59 -11.43
N PRO A 163 9.68 0.51 -11.93
CA PRO A 163 10.13 -0.88 -11.82
C PRO A 163 11.31 -1.22 -12.76
N PRO A 164 12.20 -2.17 -12.41
CA PRO A 164 13.43 -2.45 -13.16
C PRO A 164 13.20 -2.84 -14.63
N VAL A 165 13.67 -2.01 -15.57
CA VAL A 165 13.36 -2.12 -17.03
C VAL A 165 13.71 -3.46 -17.66
N ASP A 166 14.67 -4.19 -17.08
CA ASP A 166 15.16 -5.47 -17.60
C ASP A 166 14.37 -6.69 -17.11
N LEU A 167 13.26 -6.47 -16.36
CA LEU A 167 12.38 -7.52 -15.87
C LEU A 167 11.11 -7.64 -16.71
N ASP A 168 10.95 -8.77 -17.39
CA ASP A 168 9.69 -9.20 -18.02
C ASP A 168 8.68 -9.70 -16.96
N LYS A 169 9.17 -10.12 -15.80
CA LYS A 169 8.39 -10.58 -14.65
C LYS A 169 8.99 -10.06 -13.34
N HIS A 170 8.09 -9.70 -12.46
CA HIS A 170 8.35 -9.22 -11.11
C HIS A 170 8.24 -10.36 -10.10
N PHE A 171 8.86 -10.17 -8.94
CA PHE A 171 8.89 -11.17 -7.88
C PHE A 171 8.40 -10.60 -6.56
N PHE A 172 7.84 -11.48 -5.74
CA PHE A 172 7.42 -11.14 -4.39
C PHE A 172 8.29 -11.90 -3.39
N THR A 173 9.02 -11.17 -2.56
CA THR A 173 9.86 -11.75 -1.50
C THR A 173 9.06 -11.84 -0.22
N ALA A 174 8.73 -13.06 0.20
CA ALA A 174 8.04 -13.31 1.46
C ALA A 174 8.93 -12.95 2.66
N ALA A 175 8.32 -12.36 3.70
CA ALA A 175 9.00 -11.88 4.90
C ALA A 175 8.20 -12.20 6.19
N ASP A 176 7.42 -13.28 6.17
CA ASP A 176 6.69 -13.85 7.30
C ASP A 176 7.55 -14.75 8.21
#